data_AF-A0A8E0S2H6-F1
#
_entry.id   AF-A0A8E0S2H6-F1
#
_cell.length_a   1.000
_cell.length_b   1.000
_cell.length_c   1.000
_cell.angle_alpha   90.00
_cell.angle_beta   90.00
_cell.angle_gamma   90.00
#
_symmetry.space_group_name_H-M   'P 1'
#
loop_
_entity.id
_entity.type
_entity.pdbx_description
1 polymer ?
#
loop_
_entity_poly.entity_id
_entity_poly.type
_entity_poly.pdbx_seq_one_letter_code
_entity_poly.pdbx_strand_id
1 'polypeptide(L)'
;MREGLKHKNSDRLLNLINGKMKALDVSFHLTVVRPWSTEELTELALLRLKGFSLRRACEHFHELHPDRPKPSTHLVKNAINRLRIWGTVRPLKPTGPRPTVTTEYQTARLEALLAANPSTSVRQVSKELGISYGSVMNILRRNGYEYHSSHAAKCDSRKRKPWRNSEQKHRPYTFVLSRTFLGECWSAWHSRQNVVYKNRDEKRHRRECWIETLIAMMKHNIQYDMGLKTWRMNLAQVNARLSVGDVIKPDYDDDKQEKQLFVVQEDNSVSVVLEENFLAECWSRWKEKHNKNYADAQEDRIRLAKWTNNMVAIMRHNVKCEIGLNDCPRCLDQFADQVSP
;
A
#
# COMPACT_ATOMS: atom_id res chain seq x y z
N MET A 1 4.84 -31.87 -56.46
CA MET A 1 3.52 -31.70 -55.84
C MET A 1 3.60 -31.58 -54.31
N ARG A 2 4.18 -30.49 -53.77
CA ARG A 2 4.18 -30.23 -52.31
C ARG A 2 4.05 -28.72 -52.04
N GLU A 3 2.96 -28.10 -52.49
CA GLU A 3 2.63 -26.71 -52.14
C GLU A 3 1.17 -26.52 -51.66
N GLY A 4 0.46 -27.59 -51.31
CA GLY A 4 -0.96 -27.51 -50.92
C GLY A 4 -1.27 -27.52 -49.41
N LEU A 5 -0.28 -27.68 -48.53
CA LEU A 5 -0.52 -28.04 -47.12
C LEU A 5 -0.16 -26.97 -46.08
N LYS A 6 0.45 -25.84 -46.48
CA LYS A 6 0.82 -24.77 -45.54
C LYS A 6 -0.27 -23.71 -45.34
N HIS A 7 -1.20 -23.53 -46.27
CA HIS A 7 -2.20 -22.47 -46.16
C HIS A 7 -3.39 -22.79 -45.24
N LYS A 8 -3.82 -24.05 -45.13
CA LYS A 8 -5.02 -24.42 -44.34
C LYS A 8 -4.86 -24.28 -42.83
N ASN A 9 -3.63 -24.28 -42.30
CA ASN A 9 -3.39 -24.08 -40.86
C ASN A 9 -3.27 -22.60 -40.47
N SER A 10 -2.88 -21.73 -41.40
CA SER A 10 -2.85 -20.28 -41.22
C SER A 10 -4.26 -19.73 -40.98
N ASP A 11 -5.21 -20.13 -41.83
CA ASP A 11 -6.59 -19.62 -41.77
C ASP A 11 -7.35 -20.16 -40.56
N ARG A 12 -7.00 -21.36 -40.08
CA ARG A 12 -7.56 -21.94 -38.86
C ARG A 12 -7.06 -21.22 -37.60
N LEU A 13 -5.79 -20.81 -37.58
CA LEU A 13 -5.22 -20.01 -36.49
C LEU A 13 -5.76 -18.58 -36.49
N LEU A 14 -5.88 -17.95 -37.66
CA LEU A 14 -6.46 -16.61 -37.78
C LEU A 14 -7.94 -16.57 -37.38
N ASN A 15 -8.71 -17.62 -37.70
CA ASN A 15 -10.11 -17.72 -37.23
C ASN A 15 -10.23 -18.06 -35.74
N LEU A 16 -9.26 -18.77 -35.15
CA LEU A 16 -9.23 -19.01 -33.69
C LEU A 16 -8.80 -17.75 -32.92
N ILE A 17 -7.92 -16.94 -33.50
CA ILE A 17 -7.48 -15.65 -32.95
C ILE A 17 -8.61 -14.62 -33.09
N ASN A 18 -9.26 -14.51 -34.26
CA ASN A 18 -10.40 -13.61 -34.47
C ASN A 18 -11.65 -14.05 -33.67
N GLY A 19 -11.85 -15.36 -33.48
CA GLY A 19 -12.92 -15.90 -32.64
C GLY A 19 -12.69 -15.68 -31.14
N LYS A 20 -11.44 -15.69 -30.68
CA LYS A 20 -11.07 -15.37 -29.29
C LYS A 20 -10.97 -13.87 -29.02
N MET A 21 -10.63 -13.06 -30.02
CA MET A 21 -10.63 -11.59 -29.88
C MET A 21 -12.03 -10.99 -29.78
N LYS A 22 -13.07 -11.65 -30.32
CA LYS A 22 -14.48 -11.26 -30.06
C LYS A 22 -14.98 -11.65 -28.66
N ALA A 23 -14.28 -12.52 -27.94
CA ALA A 23 -14.64 -12.95 -26.58
C ALA A 23 -13.81 -12.24 -25.48
N LEU A 24 -12.91 -11.32 -25.86
CA LEU A 24 -12.07 -10.54 -24.95
C LEU A 24 -12.20 -9.03 -25.19
N ASP A 25 -13.33 -8.58 -25.73
CA ASP A 25 -13.76 -7.19 -25.56
C ASP A 25 -14.38 -7.02 -24.17
N VAL A 26 -13.63 -7.38 -23.14
CA VAL A 26 -13.84 -6.83 -21.79
C VAL A 26 -13.05 -5.54 -21.79
N SER A 27 -13.67 -4.52 -22.38
CA SER A 27 -13.26 -3.13 -22.23
C SER A 27 -13.19 -2.85 -20.73
N PHE A 28 -11.99 -2.95 -20.14
CA PHE A 28 -11.69 -2.45 -18.80
C PHE A 28 -11.65 -0.92 -18.92
N HIS A 29 -12.81 -0.32 -19.15
CA HIS A 29 -13.03 1.05 -18.71
C HIS A 29 -12.90 1.01 -17.19
N LEU A 30 -11.78 1.50 -16.67
CA LEU A 30 -11.72 2.05 -15.31
C LEU A 30 -12.71 3.23 -15.27
N THR A 31 -14.01 2.93 -15.25
CA THR A 31 -15.01 3.89 -14.84
C THR A 31 -14.68 4.17 -13.38
N VAL A 32 -14.05 5.32 -13.12
CA VAL A 32 -14.05 5.94 -11.80
C VAL A 32 -15.52 5.98 -11.39
N VAL A 33 -15.96 5.02 -10.57
CA VAL A 33 -17.36 4.92 -10.18
C VAL A 33 -17.64 6.11 -9.29
N ARG A 34 -18.14 7.19 -9.90
CA ARG A 34 -18.62 8.38 -9.21
C ARG A 34 -19.56 7.90 -8.10
N PRO A 35 -19.36 8.35 -6.84
CA PRO A 35 -20.23 7.93 -5.74
C PRO A 35 -21.68 8.25 -6.07
N TRP A 36 -22.59 7.33 -5.71
CA TRP A 36 -24.02 7.49 -5.92
C TRP A 36 -24.52 8.77 -5.26
N SER A 37 -25.11 9.64 -6.07
CA SER A 37 -25.66 10.90 -5.61
C SER A 37 -26.93 10.68 -4.79
N THR A 38 -27.31 11.69 -4.01
CA THR A 38 -28.54 11.61 -3.21
C THR A 38 -29.79 11.45 -4.07
N GLU A 39 -29.82 12.09 -5.23
CA GLU A 39 -30.95 12.07 -6.17
C GLU A 39 -31.13 10.68 -6.77
N GLU A 40 -30.05 10.07 -7.27
CA GLU A 40 -30.06 8.70 -7.82
C GLU A 40 -30.51 7.68 -6.76
N LEU A 41 -30.05 7.82 -5.51
CA LEU A 41 -30.48 6.94 -4.42
C LEU A 41 -31.96 7.15 -4.05
N THR A 42 -32.45 8.37 -4.15
CA THR A 42 -33.86 8.70 -3.87
C THR A 42 -34.76 8.12 -4.96
N GLU A 43 -34.38 8.26 -6.23
CA GLU A 43 -35.08 7.65 -7.35
C GLU A 43 -35.18 6.12 -7.21
N LEU A 44 -34.06 5.46 -6.87
CA LEU A 44 -34.03 4.03 -6.60
C LEU A 44 -34.93 3.62 -5.43
N ALA A 45 -34.98 4.41 -4.37
CA ALA A 45 -35.87 4.18 -3.23
C ALA A 45 -37.35 4.35 -3.63
N LEU A 46 -37.66 5.37 -4.45
CA LEU A 46 -39.01 5.61 -4.97
C LEU A 46 -39.48 4.48 -5.89
N LEU A 47 -38.63 3.92 -6.74
CA LEU A 47 -38.97 2.75 -7.56
C LEU A 47 -39.42 1.57 -6.70
N ARG A 48 -38.78 1.34 -5.54
CA ARG A 48 -39.24 0.29 -4.62
C ARG A 48 -40.62 0.62 -4.03
N LEU A 49 -40.84 1.88 -3.64
CA LEU A 49 -42.11 2.32 -3.05
C LEU A 49 -43.26 2.26 -4.07
N LYS A 50 -42.97 2.44 -5.36
CA LYS A 50 -43.89 2.24 -6.49
C LYS A 50 -44.23 0.76 -6.77
N GLY A 51 -43.73 -0.17 -5.96
CA GLY A 51 -44.09 -1.60 -6.03
C GLY A 51 -43.12 -2.47 -6.85
N PHE A 52 -42.07 -1.90 -7.45
CA PHE A 52 -41.09 -2.70 -8.18
C PHE A 52 -40.30 -3.63 -7.24
N SER A 53 -39.96 -4.84 -7.72
CA SER A 53 -39.02 -5.73 -7.04
C SER A 53 -37.61 -5.12 -7.07
N LEU A 54 -36.73 -5.53 -6.14
CA LEU A 54 -35.35 -4.98 -6.08
C LEU A 54 -34.60 -5.13 -7.40
N ARG A 55 -34.75 -6.28 -8.05
CA ARG A 55 -34.12 -6.56 -9.34
C ARG A 55 -34.72 -5.70 -10.45
N ARG A 56 -36.05 -5.59 -10.52
CA ARG A 56 -36.74 -4.78 -11.53
C ARG A 56 -36.46 -3.29 -11.35
N ALA A 57 -36.34 -2.81 -10.12
CA ALA A 57 -35.96 -1.43 -9.83
C ALA A 57 -34.54 -1.10 -10.35
N CYS A 58 -33.58 -2.03 -10.20
CA CYS A 58 -32.23 -1.83 -10.73
C CYS A 58 -32.20 -1.86 -12.26
N GLU A 59 -33.00 -2.74 -12.88
CA GLU A 59 -33.15 -2.82 -14.34
C GLU A 59 -33.78 -1.56 -14.90
N HIS A 60 -34.88 -1.12 -14.32
CA HIS A 60 -35.59 0.08 -14.75
C HIS A 60 -34.77 1.36 -14.57
N PHE A 61 -34.00 1.46 -13.49
CA PHE A 61 -33.07 2.58 -13.32
C PHE A 61 -31.97 2.60 -14.39
N HIS A 62 -31.45 1.42 -14.77
CA HIS A 62 -30.44 1.33 -15.84
C HIS A 62 -31.03 1.61 -17.23
N GLU A 63 -32.30 1.27 -17.46
CA GLU A 63 -33.05 1.66 -18.67
C GLU A 63 -33.15 3.20 -18.79
N LEU A 64 -33.34 3.90 -17.67
CA LEU A 64 -33.45 5.38 -17.62
C LEU A 64 -32.10 6.10 -17.67
N HIS A 65 -31.05 5.48 -17.10
CA HIS A 65 -29.71 6.05 -16.98
C HIS A 65 -28.67 5.11 -17.61
N PRO A 66 -28.59 5.05 -18.96
CA PRO A 66 -27.67 4.15 -19.67
C PRO A 66 -26.20 4.58 -19.53
N ASP A 67 -25.94 5.83 -19.15
CA ASP A 67 -24.64 6.38 -18.81
C ASP A 67 -24.09 5.84 -17.48
N ARG A 68 -24.95 5.21 -16.66
CA ARG A 68 -24.58 4.64 -15.38
C ARG A 68 -24.50 3.11 -15.42
N PRO A 69 -23.53 2.51 -14.70
CA PRO A 69 -23.52 1.07 -14.52
C PRO A 69 -24.75 0.64 -13.71
N LYS A 70 -25.29 -0.53 -14.03
CA LYS A 70 -26.47 -1.07 -13.36
C LYS A 70 -26.28 -1.08 -11.82
N PRO A 71 -27.17 -0.44 -11.05
CA PRO A 71 -27.05 -0.42 -9.59
C PRO A 71 -27.19 -1.81 -8.99
N SER A 72 -26.48 -2.05 -7.89
CA SER A 72 -26.57 -3.31 -7.14
C SER A 72 -27.88 -3.38 -6.35
N THR A 73 -28.49 -4.56 -6.28
CA THR A 73 -29.68 -4.81 -5.44
C THR A 73 -29.40 -4.55 -3.96
N HIS A 74 -28.15 -4.71 -3.52
CA HIS A 74 -27.71 -4.40 -2.16
C HIS A 74 -27.72 -2.89 -1.87
N LEU A 75 -27.34 -2.07 -2.85
CA LEU A 75 -27.38 -0.61 -2.75
C LEU A 75 -28.81 -0.12 -2.52
N VAL A 76 -29.76 -0.62 -3.33
CA VAL A 76 -31.18 -0.28 -3.23
C VAL A 76 -31.74 -0.71 -1.87
N LYS A 77 -31.42 -1.93 -1.43
CA LYS A 77 -31.81 -2.43 -0.08
C LYS A 77 -31.30 -1.51 1.03
N ASN A 78 -30.04 -1.10 0.98
CA ASN A 78 -29.44 -0.21 1.99
C ASN A 78 -30.04 1.20 1.94
N ALA A 79 -30.35 1.72 0.75
CA ALA A 79 -31.04 3.01 0.59
C ALA A 79 -32.43 2.99 1.26
N ILE A 80 -33.22 1.93 1.02
CA ILE A 80 -34.55 1.77 1.63
C ILE A 80 -34.46 1.60 3.15
N ASN A 81 -33.52 0.78 3.63
CA ASN A 81 -33.34 0.58 5.07
C ASN A 81 -33.00 1.88 5.78
N ARG A 82 -32.12 2.70 5.19
CA ARG A 82 -31.79 4.03 5.71
C ARG A 82 -33.00 4.95 5.73
N LEU A 83 -33.79 4.93 4.66
CA LEU A 83 -35.02 5.72 4.58
C LEU A 83 -36.03 5.30 5.66
N ARG A 84 -36.18 3.99 5.92
CA ARG A 84 -37.09 3.47 6.94
C ARG A 84 -36.65 3.78 8.37
N ILE A 85 -35.36 3.63 8.66
CA ILE A 85 -34.83 3.73 10.03
C ILE A 85 -34.56 5.19 10.40
N TRP A 86 -33.98 5.97 9.48
CA TRP A 86 -33.47 7.32 9.75
C TRP A 86 -34.18 8.42 8.96
N GLY A 87 -35.17 8.08 8.13
CA GLY A 87 -35.88 9.07 7.30
C GLY A 87 -35.02 9.68 6.18
N THR A 88 -33.82 9.15 5.93
CA THR A 88 -32.88 9.70 4.94
C THR A 88 -32.28 8.62 4.06
N VAL A 89 -31.97 8.97 2.81
CA VAL A 89 -31.32 8.04 1.86
C VAL A 89 -29.80 8.26 1.78
N ARG A 90 -29.26 9.28 2.48
CA ARG A 90 -27.83 9.61 2.48
C ARG A 90 -27.02 8.58 3.29
N PRO A 91 -25.78 8.27 2.88
CA PRO A 91 -24.88 7.50 3.73
C PRO A 91 -24.56 8.34 4.98
N LEU A 92 -24.63 7.74 6.16
CA LEU A 92 -24.16 8.41 7.37
C LEU A 92 -22.65 8.66 7.23
N LYS A 93 -22.21 9.84 7.68
CA LYS A 93 -20.77 10.12 7.78
C LYS A 93 -20.14 9.06 8.70
N PRO A 94 -18.93 8.57 8.39
CA PRO A 94 -18.20 7.70 9.29
C PRO A 94 -18.14 8.35 10.67
N THR A 95 -18.54 7.62 11.70
CA THR A 95 -18.46 8.11 13.08
C THR A 95 -17.01 8.44 13.39
N GLY A 96 -16.74 9.70 13.71
CA GLY A 96 -15.41 10.13 14.11
C GLY A 96 -14.93 9.44 15.40
N PRO A 97 -13.69 9.71 15.83
CA PRO A 97 -13.15 9.16 17.07
C PRO A 97 -14.08 9.45 18.26
N ARG A 98 -14.27 8.47 19.14
CA ARG A 98 -15.10 8.65 20.35
C ARG A 98 -14.48 9.73 21.26
N PRO A 99 -15.28 10.62 21.87
CA PRO A 99 -14.77 11.62 22.79
C PRO A 99 -14.08 10.95 23.98
N THR A 100 -12.90 11.45 24.33
CA THR A 100 -12.08 10.94 25.44
C THR A 100 -12.48 11.65 26.74
N VAL A 101 -12.36 10.98 27.90
CA VAL A 101 -12.67 11.44 29.29
C VAL A 101 -11.95 12.75 29.71
N THR A 102 -11.11 13.30 28.85
CA THR A 102 -10.39 14.55 29.03
C THR A 102 -11.29 15.75 28.74
N THR A 103 -12.25 15.99 29.65
CA THR A 103 -13.12 17.17 29.61
C THR A 103 -12.31 18.44 29.89
N GLU A 104 -12.69 19.55 29.26
CA GLU A 104 -12.12 20.90 29.48
C GLU A 104 -12.08 21.32 30.96
N TYR A 105 -13.03 20.83 31.77
CA TYR A 105 -13.01 20.99 33.22
C TYR A 105 -11.78 20.37 33.89
N GLN A 106 -11.37 19.17 33.46
CA GLN A 106 -10.22 18.46 34.02
C GLN A 106 -8.90 19.13 33.62
N THR A 107 -8.85 19.75 32.44
CA THR A 107 -7.67 20.49 32.00
C THR A 107 -7.50 21.78 32.80
N ALA A 108 -8.59 22.53 33.04
CA ALA A 108 -8.55 23.75 33.86
C ALA A 108 -8.10 23.47 35.31
N ARG A 109 -8.60 22.39 35.90
CA ARG A 109 -8.27 21.99 37.28
C ARG A 109 -6.80 21.54 37.41
N LEU A 110 -6.27 20.87 36.39
CA LEU A 110 -4.85 20.52 36.29
C LEU A 110 -3.96 21.77 36.20
N GLU A 111 -4.34 22.75 35.38
CA GLU A 111 -3.58 24.00 35.22
C GLU A 111 -3.56 24.82 36.51
N ALA A 112 -4.69 24.89 37.24
CA ALA A 112 -4.75 25.56 38.54
C ALA A 112 -3.82 24.91 39.58
N LEU A 113 -3.78 23.58 39.65
CA LEU A 113 -2.88 22.85 40.55
C LEU A 113 -1.40 23.07 40.20
N LEU A 114 -1.06 23.08 38.92
CA LEU A 114 0.32 23.33 38.49
C LEU A 114 0.75 24.79 38.66
N ALA A 115 -0.18 25.74 38.54
CA ALA A 115 0.08 27.14 38.83
C ALA A 115 0.33 27.37 40.34
N ALA A 116 -0.41 26.67 41.20
CA ALA A 116 -0.21 26.73 42.65
C ALA A 116 1.07 26.01 43.10
N ASN A 117 1.39 24.86 42.48
CA ASN A 117 2.52 24.01 42.87
C ASN A 117 3.34 23.55 41.65
N PRO A 118 4.29 24.37 41.16
CA PRO A 118 5.07 24.08 39.95
C PRO A 118 6.02 22.86 40.07
N SER A 119 6.35 22.44 41.29
CA SER A 119 7.26 21.32 41.56
C SER A 119 6.54 19.98 41.80
N THR A 120 5.23 19.90 41.53
CA THR A 120 4.45 18.70 41.83
C THR A 120 4.71 17.57 40.84
N SER A 121 4.89 16.35 41.33
CA SER A 121 5.03 15.18 40.46
C SER A 121 3.71 14.81 39.79
N VAL A 122 3.75 14.30 38.55
CA VAL A 122 2.54 13.85 37.83
C VAL A 122 1.84 12.70 38.53
N ARG A 123 2.55 11.90 39.32
CA ARG A 123 1.95 10.84 40.15
C ARG A 123 1.07 11.43 41.24
N GLN A 124 1.51 12.50 41.88
CA GLN A 124 0.76 13.19 42.92
C GLN A 124 -0.48 13.89 42.32
N VAL A 125 -0.30 14.56 41.19
CA VAL A 125 -1.39 15.20 40.43
C VAL A 125 -2.44 14.19 39.96
N SER A 126 -2.01 13.01 39.50
CA SER A 126 -2.90 11.91 39.14
C SER A 126 -3.74 11.42 40.32
N LYS A 127 -3.14 11.34 41.52
CA LYS A 127 -3.83 10.95 42.76
C LYS A 127 -4.84 12.00 43.22
N GLU A 128 -4.50 13.29 43.12
CA GLU A 128 -5.36 14.41 43.56
C GLU A 128 -6.56 14.66 42.62
N LEU A 129 -6.37 14.45 41.31
CA LEU A 129 -7.43 14.64 40.32
C LEU A 129 -8.25 13.37 40.06
N GLY A 130 -7.78 12.20 40.51
CA GLY A 130 -8.43 10.91 40.21
C GLY A 130 -8.37 10.54 38.71
N ILE A 131 -7.44 11.13 37.97
CA ILE A 131 -7.24 10.90 36.53
C ILE A 131 -6.08 9.91 36.36
N SER A 132 -6.17 9.00 35.41
CA SER A 132 -5.05 8.08 35.13
C SER A 132 -3.78 8.84 34.76
N TYR A 133 -2.64 8.34 35.24
CA TYR A 133 -1.31 8.91 34.97
C TYR A 133 -1.09 9.21 33.48
N GLY A 134 -1.52 8.29 32.61
CA GLY A 134 -1.41 8.47 31.15
C GLY A 134 -2.26 9.61 30.61
N SER A 135 -3.48 9.81 31.14
CA SER A 135 -4.32 10.95 30.75
C SER A 135 -3.74 12.27 31.21
N VAL A 136 -3.22 12.37 32.44
CA VAL A 136 -2.52 13.57 32.92
C VAL A 136 -1.33 13.89 32.01
N MET A 137 -0.51 12.88 31.69
CA MET A 137 0.61 13.05 30.76
C MET A 137 0.19 13.51 29.37
N ASN A 138 -0.92 13.01 28.85
CA ASN A 138 -1.44 13.43 27.55
C ASN A 138 -1.97 14.86 27.56
N ILE A 139 -2.61 15.31 28.65
CA ILE A 139 -3.07 16.69 28.82
C ILE A 139 -1.87 17.64 28.87
N LEU A 140 -0.87 17.31 29.70
CA LEU A 140 0.34 18.15 29.84
C LEU A 140 1.10 18.30 28.53
N ARG A 141 1.24 17.20 27.77
CA ARG A 141 1.84 17.24 26.44
C ARG A 141 1.04 18.08 25.45
N ARG A 142 -0.29 18.01 25.48
CA ARG A 142 -1.16 18.82 24.60
C ARG A 142 -1.12 20.31 24.94
N ASN A 143 -0.99 20.66 26.22
CA ASN A 143 -0.96 22.04 26.69
C ASN A 143 0.46 22.64 26.78
N GLY A 144 1.48 21.93 26.30
CA GLY A 144 2.84 22.45 26.14
C GLY A 144 3.68 22.52 27.42
N TYR A 145 3.37 21.71 28.43
CA TYR A 145 4.20 21.58 29.63
C TYR A 145 5.39 20.63 29.38
N GLU A 146 6.61 21.05 29.73
CA GLU A 146 7.77 20.15 29.79
C GLU A 146 7.78 19.42 31.13
N TYR A 147 7.99 18.11 31.09
CA TYR A 147 7.91 17.26 32.29
C TYR A 147 9.18 16.47 32.52
N HIS A 148 9.76 16.63 33.70
CA HIS A 148 10.72 15.71 34.29
C HIS A 148 10.02 14.89 35.37
N SER A 149 10.45 13.65 35.61
CA SER A 149 9.82 12.70 36.56
C SER A 149 9.52 13.28 37.96
N SER A 150 10.16 14.38 38.33
CA SER A 150 10.05 15.09 39.61
C SER A 150 9.30 16.44 39.58
N HIS A 151 9.05 17.08 38.43
CA HIS A 151 8.34 18.40 38.39
C HIS A 151 7.81 18.76 36.98
N ALA A 152 6.78 19.60 36.93
CA ALA A 152 6.14 20.08 35.70
C ALA A 152 6.19 21.61 35.62
N ALA A 153 7.02 22.16 34.72
CA ALA A 153 7.14 23.61 34.54
C ALA A 153 6.51 24.05 33.20
N LYS A 154 5.86 25.23 33.21
CA LYS A 154 5.33 25.83 31.98
C LYS A 154 6.48 26.44 31.19
N CYS A 155 6.69 25.98 29.96
CA CYS A 155 7.83 26.41 29.17
C CYS A 155 7.58 27.81 28.57
N ASP A 156 8.54 28.73 28.71
CA ASP A 156 8.47 30.06 28.11
C ASP A 156 8.61 29.95 26.59
N SER A 157 7.56 30.37 25.87
CA SER A 157 7.44 30.34 24.40
C SER A 157 8.64 30.91 23.64
N ARG A 158 9.44 31.79 24.26
CA ARG A 158 10.63 32.43 23.67
C ARG A 158 11.93 31.64 23.80
N LYS A 159 11.98 30.61 24.64
CA LYS A 159 13.18 29.78 24.89
C LYS A 159 13.00 28.34 24.41
N ARG A 160 12.45 28.16 23.20
CA ARG A 160 12.52 26.87 22.50
C ARG A 160 13.98 26.52 22.23
N LYS A 161 14.66 25.87 23.18
CA LYS A 161 15.70 24.90 22.82
C LYS A 161 14.95 23.73 22.20
N PRO A 162 15.28 23.27 20.98
CA PRO A 162 14.67 22.08 20.41
C PRO A 162 15.14 20.88 21.23
N TRP A 163 14.45 20.61 22.34
CA TRP A 163 14.78 19.47 23.17
C TRP A 163 14.25 18.23 22.51
N ARG A 164 15.21 17.46 21.99
CA ARG A 164 15.14 16.10 21.47
C ARG A 164 13.86 15.90 20.68
N ASN A 165 13.95 16.16 19.37
CA ASN A 165 13.14 15.46 18.40
C ASN A 165 12.99 14.03 18.96
N SER A 166 11.79 13.66 19.38
CA SER A 166 11.35 12.32 19.08
C SER A 166 11.79 12.17 17.63
N GLU A 167 12.79 11.35 17.37
CA GLU A 167 12.87 10.72 16.06
C GLU A 167 11.40 10.43 15.78
N GLN A 168 10.81 11.14 14.82
CA GLN A 168 9.80 10.48 14.02
C GLN A 168 10.51 9.17 13.75
N LYS A 169 10.10 8.09 14.41
CA LYS A 169 10.51 6.76 13.96
C LYS A 169 9.82 6.69 12.63
N HIS A 170 10.49 7.25 11.64
CA HIS A 170 10.10 7.31 10.27
C HIS A 170 9.86 5.85 9.94
N ARG A 171 8.59 5.51 9.77
CA ARG A 171 8.24 4.12 9.55
C ARG A 171 8.88 3.75 8.22
N PRO A 172 9.72 2.71 8.18
CA PRO A 172 10.29 2.29 6.92
C PRO A 172 9.13 1.99 5.97
N TYR A 173 9.31 2.33 4.70
CA TYR A 173 8.27 2.10 3.72
C TYR A 173 8.12 0.59 3.52
N THR A 174 6.93 0.07 3.76
CA THR A 174 6.65 -1.35 3.57
C THR A 174 5.68 -1.54 2.44
N PHE A 175 5.98 -2.50 1.55
CA PHE A 175 5.03 -2.95 0.55
C PHE A 175 4.86 -4.46 0.62
N VAL A 176 3.64 -4.93 0.34
CA VAL A 176 3.28 -6.34 0.48
C VAL A 176 3.32 -7.02 -0.88
N LEU A 177 4.06 -8.12 -1.00
CA LEU A 177 3.92 -9.07 -2.09
C LEU A 177 2.85 -10.09 -1.69
N SER A 178 1.70 -10.08 -2.38
CA SER A 178 0.57 -10.94 -2.02
C SER A 178 0.90 -12.41 -2.21
N ARG A 179 0.24 -13.28 -1.43
CA ARG A 179 0.32 -14.74 -1.59
C ARG A 179 0.01 -15.17 -3.03
N THR A 180 -0.97 -14.53 -3.66
CA THR A 180 -1.38 -14.82 -5.05
C THR A 180 -0.26 -14.47 -6.03
N PHE A 181 0.33 -13.27 -5.93
CA PHE A 181 1.44 -12.85 -6.77
C PHE A 181 2.64 -13.79 -6.61
N LEU A 182 3.06 -14.05 -5.37
CA LEU A 182 4.18 -14.95 -5.10
C LEU A 182 3.88 -16.39 -5.57
N GLY A 183 2.63 -16.83 -5.48
CA GLY A 183 2.17 -18.14 -5.93
C GLY A 183 2.19 -18.29 -7.45
N GLU A 184 1.70 -17.29 -8.18
CA GLU A 184 1.77 -17.21 -9.64
C GLU A 184 3.23 -17.21 -10.10
N CYS A 185 4.04 -16.35 -9.51
CA CYS A 185 5.43 -16.17 -9.92
C CYS A 185 6.27 -17.42 -9.64
N TRP A 186 6.10 -18.03 -8.46
CA TRP A 186 6.74 -19.29 -8.11
C TRP A 186 6.32 -20.42 -9.04
N SER A 187 5.02 -20.56 -9.33
CA SER A 187 4.51 -21.62 -10.22
C SER A 187 5.09 -21.49 -11.63
N ALA A 188 5.10 -20.27 -12.19
CA ALA A 188 5.65 -20.01 -13.51
C ALA A 188 7.16 -20.32 -13.58
N TRP A 189 7.92 -19.85 -12.59
CA TRP A 189 9.34 -20.13 -12.48
C TRP A 189 9.62 -21.63 -12.32
N HIS A 190 8.92 -22.29 -11.41
CA HIS A 190 9.07 -23.72 -11.13
C HIS A 190 8.77 -24.59 -12.35
N SER A 191 7.69 -24.30 -13.07
CA SER A 191 7.35 -24.99 -14.32
C SER A 191 8.42 -24.81 -15.40
N ARG A 192 9.05 -23.64 -15.49
CA ARG A 192 10.13 -23.39 -16.47
C ARG A 192 11.42 -24.11 -16.15
N GLN A 193 11.79 -24.18 -14.86
CA GLN A 193 13.00 -24.88 -14.44
C GLN A 193 12.83 -26.41 -14.49
N ASN A 194 11.59 -26.90 -14.63
CA ASN A 194 11.25 -28.32 -14.66
C ASN A 194 11.85 -29.10 -13.47
N VAL A 195 11.89 -28.47 -12.29
CA VAL A 195 12.51 -29.05 -11.09
C VAL A 195 11.49 -29.92 -10.36
N VAL A 196 11.95 -31.09 -9.92
CA VAL A 196 11.19 -31.99 -9.04
C VAL A 196 11.86 -32.01 -7.68
N TYR A 197 11.10 -31.71 -6.63
CA TYR A 197 11.59 -31.76 -5.25
C TYR A 197 11.28 -33.10 -4.60
N LYS A 198 12.15 -33.52 -3.67
CA LYS A 198 12.03 -34.83 -3.00
C LYS A 198 10.82 -34.91 -2.10
N ASN A 199 10.50 -33.81 -1.40
CA ASN A 199 9.37 -33.74 -0.48
C ASN A 199 8.78 -32.34 -0.38
N ARG A 200 7.68 -32.22 0.37
CA ARG A 200 6.94 -30.96 0.54
C ARG A 200 7.73 -29.91 1.31
N ASP A 201 8.56 -30.33 2.26
CA ASP A 201 9.35 -29.42 3.10
C ASP A 201 10.51 -28.81 2.33
N GLU A 202 11.19 -29.60 1.49
CA GLU A 202 12.19 -29.11 0.55
C GLU A 202 11.55 -28.10 -0.42
N LYS A 203 10.38 -28.43 -1.00
CA LYS A 203 9.66 -27.50 -1.88
C LYS A 203 9.33 -26.18 -1.17
N ARG A 204 8.95 -26.23 0.11
CA ARG A 204 8.67 -25.05 0.92
C ARG A 204 9.94 -24.23 1.15
N HIS A 205 11.02 -24.87 1.61
CA HIS A 205 12.29 -24.20 1.88
C HIS A 205 12.87 -23.55 0.61
N ARG A 206 12.84 -24.27 -0.52
CA ARG A 206 13.26 -23.73 -1.82
C ARG A 206 12.44 -22.53 -2.27
N ARG A 207 11.13 -22.54 -1.98
CA ARG A 207 10.26 -21.39 -2.22
C ARG A 207 10.63 -20.19 -1.35
N GLU A 208 11.00 -20.40 -0.10
CA GLU A 208 11.46 -19.34 0.79
C GLU A 208 12.78 -18.72 0.29
N CYS A 209 13.79 -19.54 -0.03
CA CYS A 209 15.06 -19.06 -0.62
C CYS A 209 14.86 -18.31 -1.95
N TRP A 210 13.91 -18.77 -2.76
CA TRP A 210 13.55 -18.10 -4.01
C TRP A 210 12.90 -16.74 -3.78
N ILE A 211 12.06 -16.59 -2.76
CA ILE A 211 11.48 -15.29 -2.37
C ILE A 211 12.58 -14.31 -1.94
N GLU A 212 13.55 -14.76 -1.14
CA GLU A 212 14.69 -13.93 -0.72
C GLU A 212 15.49 -13.44 -1.92
N THR A 213 15.79 -14.35 -2.84
CA THR A 213 16.46 -14.08 -4.11
C THR A 213 15.70 -13.06 -4.96
N LEU A 214 14.38 -13.21 -5.04
CA LEU A 214 13.50 -12.30 -5.77
C LEU A 214 13.56 -10.89 -5.20
N ILE A 215 13.51 -10.75 -3.87
CA ILE A 215 13.58 -9.46 -3.18
C ILE A 215 14.94 -8.81 -3.40
N ALA A 216 16.03 -9.57 -3.30
CA ALA A 216 17.39 -9.09 -3.54
C ALA A 216 17.55 -8.56 -4.98
N MET A 217 17.04 -9.30 -5.97
CA MET A 217 17.00 -8.89 -7.38
C MET A 217 16.20 -7.60 -7.57
N MET A 218 15.02 -7.50 -6.94
CA MET A 218 14.22 -6.27 -7.00
C MET A 218 14.99 -5.06 -6.43
N LYS A 219 15.64 -5.19 -5.26
CA LYS A 219 16.44 -4.12 -4.64
C LYS A 219 17.61 -3.70 -5.54
N HIS A 220 18.35 -4.66 -6.07
CA HIS A 220 19.47 -4.39 -6.98
C HIS A 220 19.03 -3.68 -8.25
N ASN A 221 17.91 -4.10 -8.85
CA ASN A 221 17.43 -3.50 -10.10
C ASN A 221 16.95 -2.06 -9.93
N ILE A 222 16.48 -1.66 -8.74
CA ILE A 222 16.27 -0.24 -8.43
C ILE A 222 17.59 0.51 -8.50
N GLN A 223 18.62 -0.02 -7.81
CA GLN A 223 19.92 0.62 -7.76
C GLN A 223 20.50 0.76 -9.17
N TYR A 224 20.30 -0.23 -10.03
CA TYR A 224 20.64 -0.14 -11.45
C TYR A 224 19.89 0.99 -12.17
N ASP A 225 18.56 1.07 -12.04
CA ASP A 225 17.75 2.12 -12.69
C ASP A 225 18.15 3.52 -12.21
N MET A 226 18.65 3.64 -10.97
CA MET A 226 19.19 4.85 -10.36
C MET A 226 20.66 5.14 -10.70
N GLY A 227 21.33 4.27 -11.45
CA GLY A 227 22.76 4.39 -11.79
C GLY A 227 23.71 4.13 -10.61
N LEU A 228 23.23 3.55 -9.52
CA LEU A 228 24.04 3.08 -8.39
C LEU A 228 24.72 1.73 -8.67
N LYS A 229 24.18 0.97 -9.63
CA LYS A 229 24.77 -0.26 -10.15
C LYS A 229 24.92 -0.14 -11.66
N THR A 230 25.95 -0.78 -12.19
CA THR A 230 26.29 -0.74 -13.63
C THR A 230 25.63 -1.87 -14.43
N TRP A 231 25.00 -2.83 -13.75
CA TRP A 231 24.41 -4.01 -14.38
C TRP A 231 23.06 -4.35 -13.75
N ARG A 232 22.18 -4.93 -14.57
CA ARG A 232 20.86 -5.42 -14.16
C ARG A 232 20.95 -6.88 -13.74
N MET A 233 20.36 -7.21 -12.60
CA MET A 233 20.36 -8.56 -12.05
C MET A 233 19.12 -9.32 -12.53
N ASN A 234 19.35 -10.54 -13.01
CA ASN A 234 18.27 -11.48 -13.33
C ASN A 234 18.19 -12.61 -12.30
N LEU A 235 17.08 -13.34 -12.33
CA LEU A 235 16.77 -14.37 -11.34
C LEU A 235 17.69 -15.61 -11.45
N ALA A 236 18.24 -15.87 -12.64
CA ALA A 236 19.12 -17.02 -12.90
C ALA A 236 20.53 -16.81 -12.32
N GLN A 237 21.07 -15.59 -12.41
CA GLN A 237 22.41 -15.23 -11.90
C GLN A 237 22.51 -15.34 -10.39
N VAL A 238 21.40 -15.15 -9.66
CA VAL A 238 21.37 -15.31 -8.19
C VAL A 238 21.17 -16.76 -7.79
N ASN A 239 20.40 -17.54 -8.56
CA ASN A 239 20.14 -18.95 -8.26
C ASN A 239 21.41 -19.81 -8.40
N ALA A 240 22.33 -19.44 -9.30
CA ALA A 240 23.65 -20.07 -9.45
C ALA A 240 24.55 -19.91 -8.21
N ARG A 241 24.32 -18.89 -7.37
CA ARG A 241 25.03 -18.69 -6.09
C ARG A 241 24.45 -19.48 -4.93
N LEU A 242 23.27 -20.09 -5.11
CA LEU A 242 22.56 -20.86 -4.09
C LEU A 242 22.46 -22.36 -4.42
N SER A 243 22.97 -22.77 -5.58
CA SER A 243 23.16 -24.17 -5.94
C SER A 243 24.57 -24.61 -5.60
N VAL A 244 24.67 -25.62 -4.72
CA VAL A 244 25.87 -26.34 -4.26
C VAL A 244 26.47 -25.79 -2.97
N GLY A 245 26.14 -26.45 -1.86
CA GLY A 245 27.12 -27.02 -0.92
C GLY A 245 27.92 -26.09 -0.01
N ASP A 246 28.18 -24.85 -0.39
CA ASP A 246 29.10 -23.98 0.33
C ASP A 246 28.41 -22.68 0.68
N VAL A 247 28.34 -22.42 1.99
CA VAL A 247 28.20 -21.08 2.56
C VAL A 247 29.46 -20.31 2.17
N ILE A 248 29.56 -19.90 0.91
CA ILE A 248 30.49 -18.86 0.50
C ILE A 248 29.83 -17.57 0.96
N LYS A 249 30.21 -17.12 2.16
CA LYS A 249 30.09 -15.71 2.52
C LYS A 249 30.73 -14.94 1.36
N PRO A 250 29.99 -14.11 0.64
CA PRO A 250 30.63 -13.28 -0.37
C PRO A 250 31.61 -12.39 0.40
N ASP A 251 32.85 -12.36 -0.08
CA ASP A 251 33.96 -11.54 0.41
C ASP A 251 33.67 -10.06 0.09
N TYR A 252 32.56 -9.56 0.64
CA TYR A 252 32.25 -8.15 0.76
C TYR A 252 32.61 -7.78 2.19
N ASP A 253 33.48 -6.78 2.30
CA ASP A 253 33.94 -6.18 3.53
C ASP A 253 32.87 -6.14 4.63
N ASP A 254 33.34 -6.59 5.77
CA ASP A 254 32.75 -6.59 7.09
C ASP A 254 32.09 -5.23 7.42
N ASP A 255 30.75 -5.23 7.50
CA ASP A 255 29.97 -4.62 8.59
C ASP A 255 28.51 -4.43 8.17
N LYS A 256 27.59 -5.04 8.93
CA LYS A 256 26.12 -5.07 8.77
C LYS A 256 25.58 -6.06 7.75
N GLN A 257 25.53 -7.33 8.16
CA GLN A 257 24.41 -8.19 7.73
C GLN A 257 23.09 -7.50 8.13
N GLU A 258 22.43 -6.84 7.16
CA GLU A 258 21.02 -6.43 7.19
C GLU A 258 20.18 -7.68 7.49
N LYS A 259 19.93 -7.94 8.78
CA LYS A 259 19.07 -9.03 9.24
C LYS A 259 17.66 -8.85 8.68
N GLN A 260 17.20 -9.87 7.95
CA GLN A 260 15.81 -10.19 7.60
C GLN A 260 14.94 -8.99 7.21
N LEU A 261 15.08 -8.60 5.94
CA LEU A 261 14.44 -7.46 5.28
C LEU A 261 12.92 -7.60 5.02
N PHE A 262 12.30 -8.70 5.47
CA PHE A 262 10.88 -8.94 5.24
C PHE A 262 10.23 -9.75 6.35
N VAL A 263 8.93 -9.50 6.54
CA VAL A 263 8.09 -10.23 7.49
C VAL A 263 7.12 -11.09 6.69
N VAL A 264 7.18 -12.41 6.89
CA VAL A 264 6.17 -13.34 6.39
C VAL A 264 4.92 -13.20 7.25
N GLN A 265 3.79 -12.86 6.64
CA GLN A 265 2.51 -12.73 7.31
C GLN A 265 1.79 -14.09 7.41
N GLU A 266 0.81 -14.20 8.31
CA GLU A 266 -0.01 -15.41 8.52
C GLU A 266 -0.73 -15.88 7.24
N ASP A 267 -0.99 -14.98 6.31
CA ASP A 267 -1.64 -15.26 5.02
C ASP A 267 -0.65 -15.70 3.92
N ASN A 268 0.61 -16.00 4.25
CA ASN A 268 1.70 -16.26 3.30
C ASN A 268 2.01 -15.10 2.33
N SER A 269 1.59 -13.87 2.65
CA SER A 269 2.13 -12.67 2.01
C SER A 269 3.47 -12.28 2.63
N VAL A 270 4.26 -11.51 1.88
CA VAL A 270 5.59 -11.08 2.32
C VAL A 270 5.63 -9.56 2.32
N SER A 271 5.84 -8.98 3.50
CA SER A 271 6.04 -7.53 3.65
C SER A 271 7.52 -7.22 3.43
N VAL A 272 7.84 -6.58 2.31
CA VAL A 272 9.19 -6.12 2.01
C VAL A 272 9.37 -4.74 2.62
N VAL A 273 10.44 -4.58 3.40
CA VAL A 273 10.79 -3.32 4.04
C VAL A 273 11.85 -2.63 3.20
N LEU A 274 11.53 -1.42 2.71
CA LEU A 274 12.51 -0.53 2.08
C LEU A 274 12.96 0.49 3.12
N GLU A 275 14.26 0.53 3.38
CA GLU A 275 14.84 1.50 4.30
C GLU A 275 14.65 2.93 3.78
N GLU A 276 14.43 3.87 4.70
CA GLU A 276 14.20 5.27 4.33
C GLU A 276 15.42 5.88 3.66
N ASN A 277 16.64 5.60 4.15
CA ASN A 277 17.88 6.08 3.56
C ASN A 277 18.02 5.63 2.10
N PHE A 278 17.67 4.36 1.85
CA PHE A 278 17.66 3.79 0.51
C PHE A 278 16.67 4.51 -0.42
N LEU A 279 15.44 4.76 0.07
CA LEU A 279 14.42 5.48 -0.69
C LEU A 279 14.81 6.95 -0.92
N ALA A 280 15.37 7.62 0.07
CA ALA A 280 15.80 9.00 -0.02
C ALA A 280 16.93 9.18 -1.04
N GLU A 281 17.90 8.24 -1.06
CA GLU A 281 18.97 8.24 -2.06
C GLU A 281 18.42 8.01 -3.47
N CYS A 282 17.57 7.00 -3.64
CA CYS A 282 16.96 6.70 -4.94
C CYS A 282 16.08 7.86 -5.44
N TRP A 283 15.28 8.46 -4.56
CA TRP A 283 14.46 9.63 -4.88
C TRP A 283 15.30 10.81 -5.32
N SER A 284 16.37 11.12 -4.59
CA SER A 284 17.28 12.23 -4.90
C SER A 284 17.93 12.05 -6.26
N ARG A 285 18.46 10.85 -6.55
CA ARG A 285 19.06 10.54 -7.86
C ARG A 285 18.06 10.56 -9.00
N TRP A 286 16.85 10.04 -8.79
CA TRP A 286 15.81 10.09 -9.80
C TRP A 286 15.42 11.54 -10.12
N LYS A 287 15.29 12.39 -9.09
CA LYS A 287 15.02 13.83 -9.28
C LYS A 287 16.13 14.51 -10.06
N GLU A 288 17.39 14.25 -9.71
CA GLU A 288 18.56 14.79 -10.41
C GLU A 288 18.58 14.35 -11.89
N LYS A 289 18.42 13.04 -12.14
CA LYS A 289 18.40 12.44 -13.48
C LYS A 289 17.32 13.03 -14.39
N HIS A 290 16.16 13.39 -13.83
CA HIS A 290 15.02 13.94 -14.57
C HIS A 290 14.81 15.43 -14.35
N ASN A 291 15.80 16.12 -13.77
CA ASN A 291 15.77 17.56 -13.46
C ASN A 291 14.47 18.01 -12.78
N LYS A 292 14.03 17.26 -11.77
CA LYS A 292 12.79 17.51 -11.03
C LYS A 292 13.04 18.43 -9.86
N ASN A 293 12.28 19.52 -9.81
CA ASN A 293 12.23 20.43 -8.69
C ASN A 293 10.76 20.70 -8.34
N TYR A 294 10.43 20.63 -7.06
CA TYR A 294 9.06 20.78 -6.57
C TYR A 294 8.93 22.06 -5.75
N ALA A 295 7.74 22.68 -5.79
CA ALA A 295 7.55 24.02 -5.23
C ALA A 295 7.74 24.06 -3.71
N ASP A 296 7.35 22.99 -3.01
CA ASP A 296 7.45 22.89 -1.57
C ASP A 296 7.64 21.45 -1.08
N ALA A 297 7.92 21.31 0.22
CA ALA A 297 8.11 20.01 0.87
C ALA A 297 6.82 19.17 0.95
N GLN A 298 5.64 19.78 0.81
CA GLN A 298 4.38 19.05 0.78
C GLN A 298 4.19 18.36 -0.58
N GLU A 299 4.46 19.06 -1.67
CA GLU A 299 4.47 18.51 -3.01
C GLU A 299 5.55 17.42 -3.13
N ASP A 300 6.79 17.66 -2.69
CA ASP A 300 7.86 16.65 -2.76
C ASP A 300 7.45 15.34 -2.07
N ARG A 301 6.79 15.41 -0.91
CA ARG A 301 6.26 14.22 -0.20
C ARG A 301 5.14 13.51 -0.97
N ILE A 302 4.22 14.27 -1.57
CA ILE A 302 3.14 13.68 -2.38
C ILE A 302 3.72 12.98 -3.62
N ARG A 303 4.72 13.60 -4.26
CA ARG A 303 5.41 13.08 -5.44
C ARG A 303 6.25 11.85 -5.10
N LEU A 304 6.97 11.87 -3.97
CA LEU A 304 7.69 10.71 -3.43
C LEU A 304 6.75 9.53 -3.17
N ALA A 305 5.56 9.76 -2.61
CA ALA A 305 4.59 8.70 -2.38
C ALA A 305 4.08 8.07 -3.70
N LYS A 306 3.80 8.89 -4.72
CA LYS A 306 3.43 8.42 -6.06
C LYS A 306 4.56 7.64 -6.74
N TRP A 307 5.76 8.20 -6.68
CA TRP A 307 6.97 7.60 -7.21
C TRP A 307 7.27 6.24 -6.59
N THR A 308 7.19 6.15 -5.26
CA THR A 308 7.40 4.88 -4.55
C THR A 308 6.37 3.82 -4.97
N ASN A 309 5.10 4.20 -5.14
CA ASN A 309 4.06 3.28 -5.61
C ASN A 309 4.31 2.79 -7.04
N ASN A 310 4.66 3.69 -7.96
CA ASN A 310 4.96 3.35 -9.35
C ASN A 310 6.21 2.48 -9.46
N MET A 311 7.24 2.78 -8.66
CA MET A 311 8.44 1.96 -8.54
C MET A 311 8.08 0.52 -8.14
N VAL A 312 7.28 0.34 -7.08
CA VAL A 312 6.84 -1.01 -6.66
C VAL A 312 6.02 -1.71 -7.74
N ALA A 313 5.16 -0.98 -8.46
CA ALA A 313 4.39 -1.53 -9.57
C ALA A 313 5.29 -2.01 -10.73
N ILE A 314 6.29 -1.20 -11.11
CA ILE A 314 7.29 -1.54 -12.12
C ILE A 314 8.10 -2.77 -11.69
N MET A 315 8.48 -2.88 -10.42
CA MET A 315 9.18 -4.08 -9.94
C MET A 315 8.34 -5.34 -10.09
N ARG A 316 7.07 -5.29 -9.66
CA ARG A 316 6.16 -6.44 -9.78
C ARG A 316 5.99 -6.84 -11.24
N HIS A 317 5.88 -5.85 -12.14
CA HIS A 317 5.83 -6.07 -13.58
C HIS A 317 7.13 -6.70 -14.11
N ASN A 318 8.29 -6.20 -13.68
CA ASN A 318 9.59 -6.69 -14.11
C ASN A 318 9.84 -8.12 -13.64
N VAL A 319 9.46 -8.44 -12.40
CA VAL A 319 9.46 -9.82 -11.90
C VAL A 319 8.66 -10.71 -12.85
N LYS A 320 7.45 -10.29 -13.24
CA LYS A 320 6.61 -11.03 -14.20
C LYS A 320 7.30 -11.18 -15.57
N CYS A 321 8.06 -10.21 -16.03
CA CYS A 321 8.81 -10.30 -17.29
C CYS A 321 9.96 -11.31 -17.20
N GLU A 322 10.72 -11.30 -16.10
CA GLU A 322 11.84 -12.23 -15.87
C GLU A 322 11.39 -13.69 -15.82
N ILE A 323 10.22 -13.94 -15.22
CA ILE A 323 9.57 -15.27 -15.24
C ILE A 323 8.66 -15.46 -16.46
N GLY A 324 8.72 -14.54 -17.43
CA GLY A 324 8.00 -14.46 -18.70
C GLY A 324 6.49 -14.71 -18.64
N LEU A 325 5.86 -14.21 -17.59
CA LEU A 325 4.42 -13.94 -17.56
C LEU A 325 4.05 -12.65 -18.32
N ASN A 326 5.04 -11.78 -18.60
CA ASN A 326 4.90 -10.53 -19.34
C ASN A 326 6.03 -10.40 -20.39
N ASP A 327 5.81 -9.59 -21.42
CA ASP A 327 6.67 -9.57 -22.61
C ASP A 327 7.94 -8.71 -22.47
N CYS A 328 7.91 -7.60 -21.72
CA CYS A 328 9.03 -6.65 -21.68
C CYS A 328 9.17 -5.93 -20.33
N PRO A 329 10.40 -5.81 -19.80
CA PRO A 329 10.65 -5.04 -18.58
C PRO A 329 10.38 -3.55 -18.79
N ARG A 330 9.95 -2.88 -17.73
CA ARG A 330 9.76 -1.43 -17.61
C ARG A 330 10.90 -0.83 -16.78
N CYS A 331 11.13 0.47 -16.94
CA CYS A 331 12.05 1.26 -16.13
C CYS A 331 11.30 2.44 -15.50
N LEU A 332 11.90 3.02 -14.45
CA LEU A 332 11.43 4.28 -13.90
C LEU A 332 11.75 5.43 -14.87
N ASP A 333 10.71 5.96 -15.50
CA ASP A 333 10.81 7.08 -16.43
C ASP A 333 10.62 8.43 -15.72
N GLN A 334 10.58 9.51 -16.51
CA GLN A 334 10.39 10.87 -16.01
C GLN A 334 8.99 11.14 -15.45
N PHE A 335 8.02 10.27 -15.67
CA PHE A 335 6.63 10.41 -15.21
C PHE A 335 6.32 9.51 -14.02
N ALA A 336 7.33 8.81 -13.49
CA ALA A 336 7.17 7.95 -12.34
C ALA A 336 6.62 8.66 -11.09
N ASP A 337 6.71 9.98 -10.96
CA ASP A 337 6.11 10.77 -9.88
C ASP A 337 4.64 11.18 -10.11
N GLN A 338 4.04 10.73 -11.21
CA GLN A 338 2.66 11.02 -11.60
C GLN A 338 1.75 9.80 -11.44
N VAL A 339 0.44 9.99 -11.58
CA VAL A 339 -0.49 8.84 -11.58
C VAL A 339 -0.29 8.13 -12.91
N SER A 340 0.10 6.84 -12.89
CA SER A 340 0.12 6.04 -14.11
C SER A 340 -1.29 6.05 -14.75
N PRO A 341 -1.44 6.31 -16.06
CA PRO A 341 -2.74 6.30 -16.73
C PRO A 341 -3.51 5.00 -16.55
#